data_AF-A0A089PZ55-F1
#
_entry.id   AF-A0A089PZ55-F1
#
_cell.length_a   1.000
_cell.length_b   1.000
_cell.length_c   1.000
_cell.angle_alpha   90.00
_cell.angle_beta   90.00
_cell.angle_gamma   90.00
#
_symmetry.space_group_name_H-M   'P 1'
#
loop_
_entity.id
_entity.type
_entity.pdbx_description
1 polymer ?
#
loop_
_entity_poly.entity_id
_entity_poly.type
_entity_poly.pdbx_seq_one_letter_code
_entity_poly.pdbx_strand_id
1 'polypeptide(L)'
;MALINPDQAIKVFIFSAVLSLPLIFNNYNNLLKNKSLWLLPLALIAFGLMQVIWVAIFKQHNSPFTAAYRSYQNGGKNLIFAALMITAICSQQTISSGKSRIARYVTIATGLGLYCWAGYQLYATSGANPLAYRVTLGLEFATGTAYALTFIALLASQAILNLRGIWVIPFYFIHFALSTLAIVSTQTRAAILVYPVLCIVLLLLNYRHNRKVLFGSLAGFIILSLAALIPLKPVLEQRYIEFKSDITAYQSDNSNSSIGARFAMQKAGLETGKLKLWGESLEQRSAVLTELEKSDPSLSGALFFSNIHLHNEVMDTFSLKGVTGVILLLILYTSAVYISLKQKNILMLVVAGAIIAYGLSDMVLYSKAESLISMLALCFAFILFPGTMREQSHE
;
A
#
# COMPACT_ATOMS: atom_id res chain seq x y z
N MET A 1 5.36 -4.46 -15.59
CA MET A 1 6.30 -3.33 -15.78
C MET A 1 6.67 -2.66 -14.47
N ALA A 2 5.72 -2.15 -13.67
CA ALA A 2 6.01 -1.43 -12.42
C ALA A 2 6.90 -2.18 -11.42
N LEU A 3 6.77 -3.51 -11.32
CA LEU A 3 7.57 -4.35 -10.43
C LEU A 3 8.95 -4.73 -10.99
N ILE A 4 9.10 -4.75 -12.32
CA ILE A 4 10.31 -5.24 -13.01
C ILE A 4 11.22 -4.08 -13.43
N ASN A 5 10.62 -2.98 -13.89
CA ASN A 5 11.32 -1.75 -14.29
C ASN A 5 10.46 -0.53 -13.91
N PRO A 6 10.56 -0.05 -12.66
CA PRO A 6 9.73 1.04 -12.15
C PRO A 6 10.00 2.37 -12.88
N ASP A 7 11.21 2.58 -13.41
CA ASP A 7 11.57 3.81 -14.13
C ASP A 7 10.80 3.96 -15.43
N GLN A 8 10.72 2.89 -16.23
CA GLN A 8 9.93 2.91 -17.45
C GLN A 8 8.43 2.96 -17.15
N ALA A 9 7.97 2.24 -16.12
CA ALA A 9 6.57 2.26 -15.72
C ALA A 9 6.09 3.67 -15.33
N ILE A 10 6.93 4.46 -14.67
CA ILE A 10 6.60 5.85 -14.33
C ILE A 10 6.50 6.73 -15.56
N LYS A 11 7.39 6.57 -16.55
CA LYS A 11 7.28 7.33 -17.80
C LYS A 11 5.94 7.07 -18.49
N VAL A 12 5.51 5.82 -18.54
CA VAL A 12 4.20 5.43 -19.09
C VAL A 12 3.05 6.00 -18.24
N PHE A 13 3.16 5.95 -16.92
CA PHE A 13 2.14 6.50 -16.02
C PHE A 13 1.98 8.02 -16.18
N ILE A 14 3.10 8.76 -16.22
CA ILE A 14 3.11 10.20 -16.45
C ILE A 14 2.51 10.54 -17.82
N PHE A 15 2.94 9.84 -18.86
CA PHE A 15 2.39 10.02 -20.20
C PHE A 15 0.88 9.80 -20.23
N SER A 16 0.40 8.75 -19.55
CA SER A 16 -1.03 8.47 -19.42
C SER A 16 -1.77 9.57 -18.67
N ALA A 17 -1.20 10.10 -17.58
CA ALA A 17 -1.76 11.21 -16.82
C ALA A 17 -1.85 12.50 -17.65
N VAL A 18 -0.85 12.79 -18.49
CA VAL A 18 -0.90 13.94 -19.42
C VAL A 18 -1.99 13.75 -20.47
N LEU A 19 -2.09 12.56 -21.06
CA LEU A 19 -3.17 12.22 -22.02
C LEU A 19 -4.57 12.24 -21.38
N SER A 20 -4.66 12.22 -20.06
CA SER A 20 -5.93 12.30 -19.35
C SER A 20 -6.53 13.73 -19.34
N LEU A 21 -5.72 14.77 -19.54
CA LEU A 21 -6.16 16.17 -19.47
C LEU A 21 -7.23 16.54 -20.51
N PRO A 22 -7.08 16.21 -21.82
CA PRO A 22 -8.14 16.47 -22.81
C PRO A 22 -9.46 15.77 -22.46
N LEU A 23 -9.40 14.57 -21.86
CA LEU A 23 -10.59 13.82 -21.45
C LEU A 23 -11.33 14.51 -20.30
N ILE A 24 -10.60 15.09 -19.35
CA ILE A 24 -11.17 15.88 -18.25
C ILE A 24 -11.87 17.12 -18.81
N PHE A 25 -11.21 17.84 -19.74
CA PHE A 25 -11.76 19.05 -20.33
C PHE A 25 -13.06 18.77 -21.11
N ASN A 26 -13.07 17.75 -21.98
CA ASN A 26 -14.26 17.39 -22.75
C ASN A 26 -15.44 16.93 -21.88
N ASN A 27 -15.16 16.30 -20.73
CA ASN A 27 -16.20 15.74 -19.85
C ASN A 27 -16.42 16.56 -18.56
N TYR A 28 -15.95 17.81 -18.52
CA TYR A 28 -15.99 18.66 -17.32
C TYR A 28 -17.40 18.85 -16.75
N ASN A 29 -18.42 18.94 -17.62
CA ASN A 29 -19.82 19.09 -17.21
C ASN A 29 -20.33 17.90 -16.36
N ASN A 30 -19.81 16.69 -16.59
CA ASN A 30 -20.17 15.52 -15.78
C ASN A 30 -19.54 15.60 -14.38
N LEU A 31 -18.31 16.11 -14.29
CA LEU A 31 -17.60 16.30 -13.02
C LEU A 31 -18.27 17.38 -12.17
N LEU A 32 -18.78 18.45 -12.79
CA LEU A 32 -19.53 19.49 -12.08
C LEU A 32 -20.83 18.99 -11.47
N LYS A 33 -21.52 18.06 -12.13
CA LYS A 33 -22.78 17.47 -11.64
C LYS A 33 -22.56 16.62 -10.38
N ASN A 34 -21.41 15.97 -10.23
CA ASN A 34 -21.13 15.10 -9.08
C ASN A 34 -19.94 15.62 -8.27
N LYS A 35 -20.19 16.67 -7.47
CA LYS A 35 -19.17 17.38 -6.67
C LYS A 35 -18.33 16.48 -5.78
N SER A 36 -18.86 15.35 -5.30
CA SER A 36 -18.06 14.42 -4.48
C SER A 36 -16.91 13.74 -5.23
N LEU A 37 -16.98 13.63 -6.56
CA LEU A 37 -15.91 13.00 -7.35
C LEU A 37 -14.60 13.80 -7.31
N TRP A 38 -14.66 15.08 -6.94
CA TRP A 38 -13.48 15.93 -6.76
C TRP A 38 -12.75 15.71 -5.45
N LEU A 39 -13.40 15.15 -4.43
CA LEU A 39 -12.84 15.10 -3.08
C LEU A 39 -11.51 14.33 -3.03
N LEU A 40 -11.48 13.11 -3.57
CA LEU A 40 -10.27 12.30 -3.58
C LEU A 40 -9.16 12.88 -4.49
N PRO A 41 -9.43 13.27 -5.76
CA PRO A 41 -8.42 13.96 -6.57
C PRO A 41 -7.84 15.21 -5.92
N LEU A 42 -8.67 16.05 -5.29
CA LEU A 42 -8.19 17.24 -4.60
C LEU A 42 -7.33 16.88 -3.38
N ALA A 43 -7.70 15.87 -2.61
CA ALA A 43 -6.89 15.40 -1.48
C ALA A 43 -5.53 14.83 -1.93
N LEU A 44 -5.51 14.07 -3.04
CA LEU A 44 -4.28 13.57 -3.66
C LEU A 44 -3.38 14.71 -4.14
N ILE A 45 -3.94 15.73 -4.80
CA ILE A 45 -3.20 16.92 -5.23
C ILE A 45 -2.67 17.68 -4.01
N ALA A 46 -3.49 17.91 -2.99
CA ALA A 46 -3.10 18.68 -1.82
C ALA A 46 -1.93 18.02 -1.07
N PHE A 47 -2.03 16.72 -0.77
CA PHE A 47 -0.93 16.00 -0.10
C PHE A 47 0.29 15.86 -1.02
N GLY A 48 0.09 15.58 -2.31
CA GLY A 48 1.18 15.47 -3.28
C GLY A 48 1.96 16.78 -3.48
N LEU A 49 1.25 17.91 -3.57
CA LEU A 49 1.86 19.24 -3.62
C LEU A 49 2.60 19.56 -2.33
N MET A 50 2.04 19.22 -1.16
CA MET A 50 2.76 19.41 0.10
C MET A 50 4.11 18.69 0.11
N GLN A 51 4.17 17.43 -0.36
CA GLN A 51 5.45 16.72 -0.47
C GLN A 51 6.43 17.44 -1.42
N VAL A 52 5.96 17.85 -2.60
CA VAL A 52 6.83 18.50 -3.60
C VAL A 52 7.31 19.88 -3.13
N ILE A 53 6.42 20.68 -2.53
CA ILE A 53 6.73 22.00 -1.98
C ILE A 53 7.70 21.88 -0.81
N TRP A 54 7.46 20.94 0.11
CA TRP A 54 8.38 20.67 1.23
C TRP A 54 9.80 20.35 0.73
N VAL A 55 9.95 19.50 -0.30
CA VAL A 55 11.26 19.23 -0.90
C VAL A 55 11.86 20.50 -1.52
N ALA A 56 11.05 21.33 -2.19
CA ALA A 56 11.53 22.57 -2.80
C ALA A 56 12.04 23.60 -1.77
N ILE A 57 11.44 23.64 -0.57
CA ILE A 57 11.81 24.56 0.50
C ILE A 57 13.02 24.06 1.29
N PHE A 58 13.03 22.78 1.67
CA PHE A 58 13.97 22.27 2.68
C PHE A 58 15.20 21.55 2.12
N LYS A 59 15.20 21.17 0.84
CA LYS A 59 16.33 20.44 0.27
C LYS A 59 17.56 21.34 0.14
N GLN A 60 18.60 21.02 0.90
CA GLN A 60 19.88 21.73 0.88
C GLN A 60 20.80 21.25 -0.26
N HIS A 61 21.73 22.11 -0.69
CA HIS A 61 22.76 21.74 -1.67
C HIS A 61 23.75 20.76 -1.04
N ASN A 62 24.14 19.70 -1.77
CA ASN A 62 25.03 18.64 -1.28
C ASN A 62 24.58 17.93 0.01
N SER A 63 23.27 17.87 0.25
CA SER A 63 22.71 17.14 1.39
C SER A 63 23.00 15.63 1.32
N PRO A 64 23.40 14.99 2.43
CA PRO A 64 23.53 13.53 2.51
C PRO A 64 22.17 12.82 2.36
N PHE A 65 21.06 13.53 2.55
CA PHE A 65 19.69 13.02 2.44
C PHE A 65 19.09 13.15 1.02
N THR A 66 19.92 13.41 0.00
CA THR A 66 19.44 13.66 -1.38
C THR A 66 18.55 12.53 -1.91
N ALA A 67 18.84 11.27 -1.58
CA ALA A 67 18.02 10.13 -1.97
C ALA A 67 16.62 10.19 -1.33
N ALA A 68 16.54 10.51 -0.04
CA ALA A 68 15.26 10.61 0.67
C ALA A 68 14.39 11.75 0.15
N TYR A 69 14.97 12.94 -0.07
CA TYR A 69 14.27 14.05 -0.71
C TYR A 69 13.73 13.68 -2.10
N ARG A 70 14.50 12.92 -2.90
CA ARG A 70 14.03 12.44 -4.21
C ARG A 70 12.86 11.46 -4.08
N SER A 71 12.86 10.60 -3.06
CA SER A 71 11.75 9.69 -2.79
C SER A 71 10.47 10.46 -2.45
N TYR A 72 10.49 11.39 -1.49
CA TYR A 72 9.32 12.26 -1.20
C TYR A 72 8.85 13.03 -2.43
N GLN A 73 9.78 13.57 -3.24
CA GLN A 73 9.41 14.28 -4.46
C GLN A 73 8.70 13.36 -5.47
N ASN A 74 9.18 12.13 -5.63
CA ASN A 74 8.60 11.16 -6.55
C ASN A 74 7.25 10.65 -6.05
N GLY A 75 7.12 10.37 -4.75
CA GLY A 75 5.85 10.02 -4.11
C GLY A 75 4.79 11.10 -4.31
N GLY A 76 5.16 12.36 -4.02
CA GLY A 76 4.32 13.54 -4.27
C GLY A 76 3.86 13.68 -5.73
N LYS A 77 4.77 13.50 -6.68
CA LYS A 77 4.44 13.51 -8.12
C LYS A 77 3.47 12.39 -8.50
N ASN A 78 3.69 11.17 -8.01
CA ASN A 78 2.82 10.03 -8.29
C ASN A 78 1.38 10.29 -7.81
N LEU A 79 1.20 10.90 -6.63
CA LEU A 79 -0.10 11.30 -6.10
C LEU A 79 -0.80 12.32 -7.03
N ILE A 80 -0.08 13.34 -7.50
CA ILE A 80 -0.63 14.35 -8.42
C ILE A 80 -1.05 13.72 -9.75
N PHE A 81 -0.22 12.86 -10.34
CA PHE A 81 -0.56 12.17 -11.59
C PHE A 81 -1.73 11.19 -11.43
N ALA A 82 -1.82 10.53 -10.27
CA ALA A 82 -2.96 9.67 -9.93
C ALA A 82 -4.26 10.48 -9.83
N ALA A 83 -4.22 11.68 -9.27
CA ALA A 83 -5.39 12.56 -9.19
C ALA A 83 -5.94 12.90 -10.58
N LEU A 84 -5.06 13.22 -11.55
CA LEU A 84 -5.45 13.47 -12.94
C LEU A 84 -6.11 12.23 -13.55
N MET A 85 -5.47 11.06 -13.42
CA MET A 85 -5.99 9.80 -13.93
C MET A 85 -7.36 9.45 -13.34
N ILE A 86 -7.51 9.53 -12.02
CA ILE A 86 -8.78 9.24 -11.32
C ILE A 86 -9.87 10.22 -11.78
N THR A 87 -9.54 11.51 -11.89
CA THR A 87 -10.49 12.53 -12.37
C THR A 87 -10.96 12.19 -13.80
N ALA A 88 -10.04 11.82 -14.68
CA ALA A 88 -10.38 11.44 -16.05
C ALA A 88 -11.23 10.16 -16.10
N ILE A 89 -10.90 9.14 -15.32
CA ILE A 89 -11.68 7.89 -15.24
C ILE A 89 -13.11 8.20 -14.74
N CYS A 90 -13.23 8.99 -13.68
CA CYS A 90 -14.53 9.36 -13.11
C CYS A 90 -15.35 10.30 -13.99
N SER A 91 -14.72 11.04 -14.91
CA SER A 91 -15.42 11.96 -15.83
C SER A 91 -16.18 11.23 -16.96
N GLN A 92 -15.80 9.98 -17.25
CA GLN A 92 -16.39 9.20 -18.34
C GLN A 92 -17.75 8.59 -17.92
N GLN A 93 -18.76 8.76 -18.76
CA GLN A 93 -20.04 8.08 -18.59
C GLN A 93 -19.88 6.60 -18.93
N THR A 94 -19.59 5.78 -17.92
CA THR A 94 -19.47 4.32 -17.98
C THR A 94 -18.40 3.79 -18.94
N ILE A 95 -17.41 3.08 -18.37
CA ILE A 95 -16.46 2.31 -19.17
C ILE A 95 -17.23 1.21 -19.90
N SER A 96 -17.08 1.14 -21.23
CA SER A 96 -17.72 0.10 -22.06
C SER A 96 -17.47 -1.31 -21.49
N SER A 97 -18.52 -2.14 -21.50
CA SER A 97 -18.52 -3.50 -20.95
C SER A 97 -17.44 -4.41 -21.53
N GLY A 98 -17.06 -4.21 -22.79
CA GLY A 98 -15.97 -4.93 -23.47
C GLY A 98 -14.59 -4.59 -22.90
N LYS A 99 -14.31 -3.30 -22.66
CA LYS A 99 -13.05 -2.83 -22.07
C LYS A 99 -12.89 -3.32 -20.62
N SER A 100 -13.99 -3.34 -19.86
CA SER A 100 -14.03 -3.91 -18.50
C SER A 100 -13.78 -5.43 -18.51
N ARG A 101 -14.15 -6.17 -19.57
CA ARG A 101 -13.82 -7.61 -19.70
C ARG A 101 -12.33 -7.85 -19.90
N ILE A 102 -11.70 -7.11 -20.81
CA ILE A 102 -10.25 -7.23 -21.07
C ILE A 102 -9.46 -6.89 -19.80
N ALA A 103 -9.83 -5.80 -19.12
CA ALA A 103 -9.18 -5.38 -17.88
C ALA A 103 -9.19 -6.48 -16.81
N ARG A 104 -10.30 -7.22 -16.66
CA ARG A 104 -10.40 -8.34 -15.71
C ARG A 104 -9.40 -9.44 -16.03
N TYR A 105 -9.39 -9.95 -17.27
CA TYR A 105 -8.48 -11.04 -17.64
C TYR A 105 -7.01 -10.63 -17.59
N VAL A 106 -6.67 -9.42 -18.04
CA VAL A 106 -5.30 -8.88 -17.95
C VAL A 106 -4.86 -8.76 -16.48
N THR A 107 -5.75 -8.34 -15.58
CA THR A 107 -5.43 -8.23 -14.14
C THR A 107 -5.16 -9.61 -13.54
N ILE A 108 -6.00 -10.60 -13.85
CA ILE A 108 -5.81 -11.99 -13.38
C ILE A 108 -4.49 -12.57 -13.91
N ALA A 109 -4.24 -12.43 -15.22
CA ALA A 109 -3.02 -12.92 -15.86
C ALA A 109 -1.77 -12.24 -15.28
N THR A 110 -1.84 -10.95 -14.99
CA THR A 110 -0.75 -10.20 -14.35
C THR A 110 -0.48 -10.73 -12.94
N GLY A 111 -1.52 -10.95 -12.13
CA GLY A 111 -1.38 -11.53 -10.79
C GLY A 111 -0.72 -12.90 -10.83
N LEU A 112 -1.25 -13.82 -11.65
CA LEU A 112 -0.69 -15.17 -11.82
C LEU A 112 0.76 -15.14 -12.31
N GLY A 113 1.07 -14.31 -13.31
CA GLY A 113 2.44 -14.18 -13.82
C GLY A 113 3.43 -13.72 -12.75
N LEU A 114 3.03 -12.82 -11.86
CA LEU A 114 3.86 -12.37 -10.75
C LEU A 114 4.03 -13.44 -9.66
N TYR A 115 3.01 -14.26 -9.41
CA TYR A 115 3.15 -15.39 -8.46
C TYR A 115 4.10 -16.45 -9.01
N CYS A 116 3.99 -16.77 -10.31
CA CYS A 116 4.93 -17.66 -10.98
C CYS A 116 6.36 -17.11 -10.93
N TRP A 117 6.54 -15.79 -11.15
CA TRP A 117 7.85 -15.14 -11.01
C TRP A 117 8.36 -15.26 -9.57
N ALA A 118 7.53 -14.97 -8.56
CA ALA A 118 7.91 -15.09 -7.15
C ALA A 118 8.35 -16.52 -6.81
N GLY A 119 7.61 -17.53 -7.29
CA GLY A 119 7.95 -18.93 -7.13
C GLY A 119 9.26 -19.31 -7.83
N TYR A 120 9.47 -18.81 -9.05
CA TYR A 120 10.72 -19.00 -9.78
C TYR A 120 11.92 -18.36 -9.06
N GLN A 121 11.80 -17.12 -8.60
CA GLN A 121 12.87 -16.42 -7.86
C GLN A 121 13.21 -17.17 -6.57
N LEU A 122 12.19 -17.65 -5.86
CA LEU A 122 12.38 -18.48 -4.68
C LEU A 122 13.15 -19.75 -5.05
N TYR A 123 12.66 -20.53 -6.02
CA TYR A 123 13.32 -21.78 -6.46
C TYR A 123 14.75 -21.58 -6.96
N ALA A 124 14.98 -20.59 -7.81
CA ALA A 124 16.27 -20.36 -8.45
C ALA A 124 17.32 -19.78 -7.50
N THR A 125 16.91 -19.01 -6.50
CA THR A 125 17.85 -18.28 -5.61
C THR A 125 17.95 -18.87 -4.21
N SER A 126 16.95 -19.61 -3.73
CA SER A 126 16.95 -20.07 -2.33
C SER A 126 17.87 -21.25 -2.02
N GLY A 127 18.42 -21.92 -3.04
CA GLY A 127 19.25 -23.12 -2.86
C GLY A 127 18.58 -24.12 -1.91
N ALA A 128 19.32 -24.57 -0.89
CA ALA A 128 18.85 -25.54 0.10
C ALA A 128 17.90 -24.96 1.18
N ASN A 129 17.79 -23.64 1.33
CA ASN A 129 16.98 -23.00 2.40
C ASN A 129 15.98 -21.96 1.85
N PRO A 130 14.80 -22.41 1.36
CA PRO A 130 13.69 -21.55 0.93
C PRO A 130 13.30 -20.47 1.95
N LEU A 131 13.44 -20.78 3.24
CA LEU A 131 13.05 -19.89 4.34
C LEU A 131 14.07 -18.79 4.65
N ALA A 132 15.26 -18.81 4.06
CA ALA A 132 16.27 -17.77 4.27
C ALA A 132 16.17 -16.63 3.25
N TYR A 133 15.57 -16.89 2.08
CA TYR A 133 15.48 -15.93 0.99
C TYR A 133 14.21 -15.08 1.09
N ARG A 134 14.35 -13.77 0.85
CA ARG A 134 13.23 -12.82 0.76
C ARG A 134 13.03 -12.41 -0.69
N VAL A 135 11.87 -12.76 -1.25
CA VAL A 135 11.52 -12.46 -2.64
C VAL A 135 11.36 -10.94 -2.84
N THR A 136 12.02 -10.40 -3.87
CA THR A 136 12.03 -8.96 -4.17
C THR A 136 11.39 -8.57 -5.51
N LEU A 137 11.21 -9.51 -6.45
CA LEU A 137 10.62 -9.27 -7.78
C LEU A 137 11.24 -8.13 -8.62
N GLY A 138 12.43 -7.63 -8.23
CA GLY A 138 13.10 -6.50 -8.89
C GLY A 138 13.03 -5.17 -8.13
N LEU A 139 12.35 -5.11 -6.98
CA LEU A 139 12.41 -3.96 -6.08
C LEU A 139 13.62 -4.05 -5.14
N GLU A 140 14.03 -2.90 -4.61
CA GLU A 140 15.18 -2.78 -3.69
C GLU A 140 14.94 -3.54 -2.38
N PHE A 141 13.70 -3.50 -1.87
CA PHE A 141 13.32 -4.13 -0.61
C PHE A 141 12.13 -5.07 -0.77
N ALA A 142 12.21 -6.25 -0.13
CA ALA A 142 11.13 -7.23 -0.11
C ALA A 142 9.83 -6.71 0.52
N THR A 143 9.90 -5.66 1.34
CA THR A 143 8.72 -4.99 1.92
C THR A 143 7.87 -4.32 0.85
N GLY A 144 8.50 -3.53 -0.02
CA GLY A 144 7.82 -2.91 -1.17
C GLY A 144 7.22 -3.96 -2.12
N THR A 145 7.90 -5.09 -2.29
CA THR A 145 7.40 -6.24 -3.05
C THR A 145 6.13 -6.83 -2.45
N ALA A 146 6.11 -6.99 -1.12
CA ALA A 146 4.95 -7.52 -0.41
C ALA A 146 3.72 -6.60 -0.55
N TYR A 147 3.93 -5.29 -0.42
CA TYR A 147 2.86 -4.31 -0.60
C TYR A 147 2.36 -4.29 -2.05
N ALA A 148 3.27 -4.33 -3.02
CA ALA A 148 2.93 -4.41 -4.43
C ALA A 148 2.13 -5.67 -4.79
N LEU A 149 2.57 -6.83 -4.29
CA LEU A 149 1.86 -8.10 -4.45
C LEU A 149 0.47 -8.03 -3.81
N THR A 150 0.33 -7.43 -2.62
CA THR A 150 -0.97 -7.23 -1.98
C THR A 150 -1.91 -6.44 -2.90
N PHE A 151 -1.48 -5.29 -3.41
CA PHE A 151 -2.32 -4.46 -4.26
C PHE A 151 -2.78 -5.21 -5.52
N ILE A 152 -1.86 -5.86 -6.22
CA ILE A 152 -2.19 -6.61 -7.44
C ILE A 152 -3.08 -7.81 -7.12
N ALA A 153 -2.82 -8.50 -6.01
CA ALA A 153 -3.63 -9.63 -5.58
C ALA A 153 -5.06 -9.22 -5.23
N LEU A 154 -5.27 -8.06 -4.61
CA LEU A 154 -6.60 -7.50 -4.35
C LEU A 154 -7.35 -7.13 -5.64
N LEU A 155 -6.66 -6.52 -6.61
CA LEU A 155 -7.24 -6.23 -7.93
C LEU A 155 -7.65 -7.53 -8.65
N ALA A 156 -6.78 -8.54 -8.64
CA ALA A 156 -7.04 -9.84 -9.22
C ALA A 156 -8.15 -10.59 -8.48
N SER A 157 -8.24 -10.48 -7.16
CA SER A 157 -9.35 -11.00 -6.36
C SER A 157 -10.68 -10.41 -6.82
N GLN A 158 -10.80 -9.09 -6.96
CA GLN A 158 -12.04 -8.49 -7.48
C GLN A 158 -12.28 -8.88 -8.94
N ALA A 159 -11.24 -8.98 -9.76
CA ALA A 159 -11.39 -9.42 -11.15
C ALA A 159 -11.95 -10.85 -11.25
N ILE A 160 -11.54 -11.76 -10.37
CA ILE A 160 -12.08 -13.12 -10.23
C ILE A 160 -13.53 -13.09 -9.76
N LEU A 161 -13.84 -12.29 -8.72
CA LEU A 161 -15.21 -12.13 -8.23
C LEU A 161 -16.17 -11.55 -9.29
N ASN A 162 -15.64 -10.76 -10.22
CA ASN A 162 -16.36 -10.23 -11.36
C ASN A 162 -16.51 -11.24 -12.53
N LEU A 163 -15.97 -12.46 -12.43
CA LEU A 163 -16.27 -13.56 -13.35
C LEU A 163 -17.68 -14.11 -13.06
N ARG A 164 -18.19 -14.98 -13.94
CA ARG A 164 -19.51 -15.60 -13.80
C ARG A 164 -19.37 -17.11 -13.81
N GLY A 165 -20.06 -17.79 -12.89
CA GLY A 165 -20.17 -19.24 -12.85
C GLY A 165 -19.85 -19.83 -11.49
N ILE A 166 -20.10 -21.13 -11.33
CA ILE A 166 -19.93 -21.86 -10.07
C ILE A 166 -18.46 -21.95 -9.60
N TRP A 167 -17.52 -21.80 -10.53
CA TRP A 167 -16.08 -21.89 -10.27
C TRP A 167 -15.45 -20.61 -9.69
N VAL A 168 -16.22 -19.52 -9.53
CA VAL A 168 -15.70 -18.24 -9.00
C VAL A 168 -15.11 -18.40 -7.60
N ILE A 169 -15.83 -19.06 -6.69
CA ILE A 169 -15.38 -19.23 -5.30
C ILE A 169 -14.16 -20.17 -5.22
N PRO A 170 -14.14 -21.35 -5.87
CA PRO A 170 -12.93 -22.17 -5.97
C PRO A 170 -11.72 -21.41 -6.53
N PHE A 171 -11.88 -20.67 -7.64
CA PHE A 171 -10.78 -19.88 -8.22
C PHE A 171 -10.31 -18.77 -7.29
N TYR A 172 -11.23 -18.15 -6.54
CA TYR A 172 -10.88 -17.17 -5.53
C TYR A 172 -9.98 -17.78 -4.45
N PHE A 173 -10.31 -18.98 -3.95
CA PHE A 173 -9.51 -19.67 -2.93
C PHE A 173 -8.15 -20.15 -3.46
N ILE A 174 -8.09 -20.66 -4.70
CA ILE A 174 -6.81 -21.02 -5.35
C ILE A 174 -5.93 -19.78 -5.50
N HIS A 175 -6.48 -18.68 -6.00
CA HIS A 175 -5.78 -17.40 -6.10
C HIS A 175 -5.32 -16.90 -4.73
N PHE A 176 -6.19 -16.97 -3.72
CA PHE A 176 -5.88 -16.57 -2.35
C PHE A 176 -4.71 -17.38 -1.78
N ALA A 177 -4.67 -18.70 -1.99
CA ALA A 177 -3.57 -19.54 -1.55
C ALA A 177 -2.25 -19.18 -2.26
N LEU A 178 -2.26 -19.08 -3.60
CA LEU A 178 -1.06 -18.75 -4.39
C LEU A 178 -0.51 -17.36 -4.07
N SER A 179 -1.38 -16.36 -3.98
CA SER A 179 -1.01 -15.00 -3.61
C SER A 179 -0.48 -14.91 -2.18
N THR A 180 -1.08 -15.62 -1.22
CA THR A 180 -0.58 -15.68 0.16
C THR A 180 0.80 -16.32 0.21
N LEU A 181 1.05 -17.41 -0.52
CA LEU A 181 2.37 -18.01 -0.61
C LEU A 181 3.41 -17.04 -1.20
N ALA A 182 3.06 -16.31 -2.26
CA ALA A 182 3.92 -15.29 -2.86
C ALA A 182 4.20 -14.11 -1.92
N ILE A 183 3.25 -13.72 -1.07
CA ILE A 183 3.45 -12.66 -0.07
C ILE A 183 4.27 -13.18 1.11
N VAL A 184 4.03 -14.41 1.58
CA VAL A 184 4.79 -15.03 2.68
C VAL A 184 6.26 -15.18 2.33
N SER A 185 6.60 -15.49 1.07
CA SER A 185 8.00 -15.58 0.61
C SER A 185 8.77 -14.26 0.67
N THR A 186 8.08 -13.12 0.83
CA THR A 186 8.73 -11.81 1.09
C THR A 186 9.12 -11.61 2.56
N GLN A 187 8.58 -12.45 3.45
CA GLN A 187 8.74 -12.40 4.91
C GLN A 187 8.32 -11.07 5.56
N THR A 188 7.44 -10.32 4.91
CA THR A 188 6.96 -9.02 5.40
C THR A 188 5.78 -9.18 6.34
N ARG A 189 6.04 -9.10 7.65
CA ARG A 189 5.05 -9.33 8.73
C ARG A 189 3.72 -8.57 8.52
N ALA A 190 3.80 -7.28 8.20
CA ALA A 190 2.61 -6.44 7.98
C ALA A 190 1.73 -6.99 6.84
N ALA A 191 2.33 -7.32 5.70
CA ALA A 191 1.60 -7.86 4.55
C ALA A 191 1.02 -9.25 4.81
N ILE A 192 1.77 -10.12 5.50
CA ILE A 192 1.33 -11.48 5.87
C ILE A 192 0.08 -11.44 6.75
N LEU A 193 -0.05 -10.43 7.63
CA LEU A 193 -1.20 -10.28 8.52
C LEU A 193 -2.37 -9.53 7.86
N VAL A 194 -2.09 -8.43 7.17
CA VAL A 194 -3.12 -7.54 6.63
C VAL A 194 -3.78 -8.14 5.38
N TYR A 195 -3.02 -8.74 4.47
CA TYR A 195 -3.55 -9.23 3.19
C TYR A 195 -4.69 -10.26 3.36
N PRO A 196 -4.57 -11.31 4.19
CA PRO A 196 -5.66 -12.25 4.42
C PRO A 196 -6.94 -11.59 4.92
N VAL A 197 -6.83 -10.66 5.86
CA VAL A 197 -7.97 -9.92 6.41
C VAL A 197 -8.67 -9.12 5.30
N LEU A 198 -7.89 -8.45 4.45
CA LEU A 198 -8.44 -7.67 3.33
C LEU A 198 -9.15 -8.55 2.30
N CYS A 199 -8.63 -9.73 1.99
CA CYS A 199 -9.30 -10.71 1.13
C CYS A 199 -10.62 -11.19 1.72
N ILE A 200 -10.62 -11.56 3.02
CA ILE A 200 -11.84 -11.96 3.73
C ILE A 200 -12.87 -10.83 3.64
N VAL A 201 -12.51 -9.60 4.01
CA VAL A 201 -13.40 -8.43 3.95
C VAL A 201 -13.94 -8.21 2.54
N LEU A 202 -13.08 -8.30 1.52
CA LEU A 202 -13.48 -8.14 0.11
C LEU A 202 -14.54 -9.18 -0.30
N LEU A 203 -14.34 -10.46 0.03
CA LEU A 203 -15.28 -11.53 -0.28
C LEU A 203 -16.59 -11.36 0.49
N LEU A 204 -16.52 -11.12 1.81
CA LEU A 204 -17.69 -10.97 2.67
C LEU A 204 -18.57 -9.79 2.22
N LEU A 205 -17.97 -8.66 1.84
CA LEU A 205 -18.71 -7.50 1.36
C LEU A 205 -19.34 -7.73 -0.03
N ASN A 206 -18.66 -8.44 -0.94
CA ASN A 206 -19.22 -8.78 -2.26
C ASN A 206 -20.40 -9.77 -2.15
N TYR A 207 -20.36 -10.74 -1.22
CA TYR A 207 -21.41 -11.74 -1.01
C TYR A 207 -22.27 -11.50 0.24
N ARG A 208 -22.34 -10.27 0.76
CA ARG A 208 -22.98 -9.94 2.05
C ARG A 208 -24.43 -10.42 2.22
N HIS A 209 -25.16 -10.63 1.13
CA HIS A 209 -26.55 -11.12 1.15
C HIS A 209 -26.68 -12.64 0.93
N ASN A 210 -25.61 -13.34 0.51
CA ASN A 210 -25.63 -14.78 0.24
C ASN A 210 -25.06 -15.57 1.42
N ARG A 211 -25.90 -15.86 2.42
CA ARG A 211 -25.50 -16.56 3.66
C ARG A 211 -24.81 -17.91 3.41
N LYS A 212 -25.25 -18.68 2.41
CA LYS A 212 -24.66 -19.99 2.07
C LYS A 212 -23.20 -19.85 1.65
N VAL A 213 -22.92 -18.92 0.73
CA VAL A 213 -21.55 -18.64 0.27
C VAL A 213 -20.70 -18.07 1.41
N LEU A 214 -21.25 -17.20 2.25
CA LEU A 214 -20.53 -16.62 3.39
C LEU A 214 -20.10 -17.69 4.40
N PHE A 215 -21.02 -18.55 4.86
CA PHE A 215 -20.69 -19.62 5.80
C PHE A 215 -19.69 -20.61 5.20
N GLY A 216 -19.88 -21.02 3.95
CA GLY A 216 -18.93 -21.90 3.26
C GLY A 216 -17.54 -21.25 3.10
N SER A 217 -17.49 -19.96 2.78
CA SER A 217 -16.23 -19.23 2.61
C SER A 217 -15.51 -19.01 3.94
N LEU A 218 -16.24 -18.70 5.02
CA LEU A 218 -15.66 -18.60 6.37
C LEU A 218 -15.03 -19.92 6.81
N ALA A 219 -15.73 -21.04 6.60
CA ALA A 219 -15.16 -22.37 6.85
C ALA A 219 -13.91 -22.62 5.98
N GLY A 220 -13.94 -22.24 4.70
CA GLY A 220 -12.80 -22.34 3.79
C GLY A 220 -11.57 -21.55 4.28
N PHE A 221 -11.76 -20.30 4.73
CA PHE A 221 -10.67 -19.52 5.32
C PHE A 221 -10.10 -20.16 6.59
N ILE A 222 -10.96 -20.66 7.49
CA ILE A 222 -10.51 -21.36 8.71
C ILE A 222 -9.68 -22.59 8.36
N ILE A 223 -10.14 -23.41 7.41
CA ILE A 223 -9.43 -24.62 6.96
C ILE A 223 -8.07 -24.25 6.39
N LEU A 224 -7.98 -23.22 5.53
CA LEU A 224 -6.72 -22.77 4.97
C LEU A 224 -5.77 -22.21 6.04
N SER A 225 -6.28 -21.45 7.01
CA SER A 225 -5.48 -20.95 8.13
C SER A 225 -4.94 -22.09 9.00
N LEU A 226 -5.75 -23.10 9.30
CA LEU A 226 -5.33 -24.29 10.04
C LEU A 226 -4.28 -25.10 9.27
N ALA A 227 -4.49 -25.29 7.96
CA ALA A 227 -3.54 -25.98 7.09
C ALA A 227 -2.19 -25.24 7.02
N ALA A 228 -2.22 -23.90 6.99
CA ALA A 228 -1.01 -23.08 7.00
C ALA A 228 -0.26 -23.13 8.36
N LEU A 229 -0.95 -23.38 9.47
CA LEU A 229 -0.34 -23.39 10.79
C LEU A 229 0.70 -24.51 10.95
N ILE A 230 0.49 -25.65 10.28
CA ILE A 230 1.38 -26.82 10.36
C ILE A 230 2.81 -26.48 9.89
N PRO A 231 3.03 -26.01 8.64
CA PRO A 231 4.37 -25.64 8.19
C PRO A 231 4.90 -24.35 8.84
N LEU A 232 4.02 -23.44 9.29
CA LEU A 232 4.46 -22.16 9.88
C LEU A 232 4.81 -22.24 11.37
N LYS A 233 4.40 -23.29 12.08
CA LYS A 233 4.62 -23.43 13.53
C LYS A 233 6.05 -23.10 13.99
N PRO A 234 7.13 -23.71 13.46
CA PRO A 234 8.49 -23.43 13.94
C PRO A 234 8.92 -21.98 13.70
N VAL A 235 8.48 -21.38 12.59
CA VAL A 235 8.75 -19.97 12.27
C VAL A 235 8.01 -19.07 13.27
N LEU A 236 6.74 -19.38 13.59
CA LEU A 236 5.95 -18.61 14.55
C LEU A 236 6.54 -18.65 15.96
N GLU A 237 6.99 -19.83 16.42
CA GLU A 237 7.64 -19.99 17.72
C GLU A 237 8.93 -19.17 17.81
N GLN A 238 9.79 -19.25 16.81
CA GLN A 238 11.01 -18.45 16.76
C GLN A 238 10.70 -16.94 16.79
N ARG A 239 9.72 -16.50 15.99
CA ARG A 239 9.31 -15.09 15.94
C ARG A 239 8.71 -14.61 17.26
N TYR A 240 8.01 -15.48 17.99
CA TYR A 240 7.51 -15.17 19.33
C TYR A 240 8.64 -14.97 20.34
N ILE A 241 9.66 -15.84 20.30
CA ILE A 241 10.86 -15.73 21.16
C ILE A 241 11.63 -14.44 20.85
N GLU A 242 11.89 -14.16 19.57
CA GLU A 242 12.51 -12.92 19.11
C GLU A 242 11.73 -11.69 19.58
N PHE A 243 10.39 -11.71 19.43
CA PHE A 243 9.53 -10.61 19.87
C PHE A 243 9.63 -10.36 21.38
N LYS A 244 9.61 -11.41 22.20
CA LYS A 244 9.75 -11.30 23.66
C LYS A 244 11.12 -10.74 24.04
N SER A 245 12.17 -11.19 23.37
CA SER A 245 13.53 -10.67 23.57
C SER A 245 13.63 -9.20 23.20
N ASP A 246 13.11 -8.80 22.04
CA ASP A 246 13.13 -7.41 21.56
C ASP A 246 12.41 -6.46 22.52
N ILE A 247 11.25 -6.85 23.05
CA ILE A 247 10.51 -6.07 24.05
C ILE A 247 11.31 -5.93 25.33
N THR A 248 11.91 -7.02 25.81
CA THR A 248 12.69 -7.01 27.06
C THR A 248 13.91 -6.09 26.91
N ALA A 249 14.60 -6.14 25.76
CA ALA A 249 15.70 -5.23 25.44
C ALA A 249 15.24 -3.76 25.40
N TYR A 250 14.08 -3.48 24.79
CA TYR A 250 13.54 -2.12 24.72
C TYR A 250 13.19 -1.57 26.10
N GLN A 251 12.67 -2.41 27.01
CA GLN A 251 12.40 -2.04 28.40
C GLN A 251 13.67 -1.75 29.20
N SER A 252 14.82 -2.30 28.80
CA SER A 252 16.14 -2.00 29.36
C SER A 252 16.90 -0.93 28.56
N ASP A 253 16.18 0.05 27.99
CA ASP A 253 16.70 1.18 27.20
C ASP A 253 17.55 0.80 25.98
N ASN A 254 17.43 -0.43 25.48
CA ASN A 254 18.10 -0.88 24.27
C ASN A 254 17.12 -1.05 23.12
N SER A 255 17.09 -0.08 22.21
CA SER A 255 16.24 -0.09 21.03
C SER A 255 16.92 -0.64 19.77
N ASN A 256 18.13 -1.20 19.88
CA ASN A 256 18.89 -1.76 18.75
C ASN A 256 18.40 -3.16 18.37
N SER A 257 17.09 -3.30 18.23
CA SER A 257 16.39 -4.52 17.80
C SER A 257 15.36 -4.18 16.72
N SER A 258 14.83 -5.20 16.01
CA SER A 258 13.92 -4.94 14.89
C SER A 258 12.62 -4.25 15.33
N ILE A 259 12.07 -4.66 16.48
CA ILE A 259 10.86 -4.06 17.04
C ILE A 259 11.20 -2.82 17.88
N GLY A 260 12.28 -2.86 18.66
CA GLY A 260 12.76 -1.73 19.46
C GLY A 260 13.02 -0.49 18.59
N ALA A 261 13.65 -0.66 17.43
CA ALA A 261 13.90 0.43 16.51
C ALA A 261 12.60 1.03 15.96
N ARG A 262 11.54 0.25 15.74
CA ARG A 262 10.24 0.76 15.29
C ARG A 262 9.55 1.59 16.36
N PHE A 263 9.59 1.16 17.62
CA PHE A 263 9.07 1.97 18.73
C PHE A 263 9.90 3.23 18.92
N ALA A 264 11.23 3.14 18.85
CA ALA A 264 12.12 4.28 18.88
C ALA A 264 11.81 5.27 17.74
N MET A 265 11.57 4.80 16.51
CA MET A 265 11.22 5.65 15.38
C MET A 265 9.87 6.35 15.55
N GLN A 266 8.86 5.67 16.10
CA GLN A 266 7.57 6.31 16.40
C GLN A 266 7.73 7.39 17.47
N LYS A 267 8.48 7.10 18.55
CA LYS A 267 8.79 8.07 19.60
C LYS A 267 9.59 9.25 19.06
N ALA A 268 10.61 8.99 18.24
CA ALA A 268 11.43 9.99 17.58
C ALA A 268 10.58 10.93 16.72
N GLY A 269 9.66 10.41 15.90
CA GLY A 269 8.79 11.21 15.07
C GLY A 269 7.83 12.10 15.86
N LEU A 270 7.35 11.58 17.00
CA LEU A 270 6.51 12.34 17.92
C LEU A 270 7.29 13.47 18.62
N GLU A 271 8.46 13.17 19.19
CA GLU A 271 9.26 14.17 19.93
C GLU A 271 9.83 15.26 19.02
N THR A 272 10.37 14.89 17.85
CA THR A 272 10.85 15.87 16.86
C THR A 272 9.71 16.73 16.32
N GLY A 273 8.56 16.12 16.01
CA GLY A 273 7.38 16.86 15.55
C GLY A 273 6.80 17.82 16.59
N LYS A 274 6.85 17.49 17.89
CA LYS A 274 6.44 18.41 18.98
C LYS A 274 7.34 19.65 19.04
N LEU A 275 8.65 19.48 18.82
CA LEU A 275 9.62 20.58 18.82
C LEU A 275 9.46 21.48 17.58
N LYS A 276 9.02 20.91 16.45
CA LYS A 276 8.87 21.60 15.16
C LYS A 276 7.49 21.39 14.54
N LEU A 277 6.46 21.97 15.17
CA LEU A 277 5.05 21.81 14.76
C LEU A 277 4.73 22.20 13.30
N TRP A 278 5.56 23.05 12.68
CA TRP A 278 5.40 23.52 11.30
C TRP A 278 6.25 22.75 10.28
N GLY A 279 6.95 21.72 10.72
CA GLY A 279 7.88 20.93 9.92
C GLY A 279 9.31 21.45 9.95
N GLU A 280 10.22 20.59 9.49
CA GLU A 280 11.66 20.82 9.45
C GLU A 280 12.33 20.04 8.31
N SER A 281 13.60 20.32 8.06
CA SER A 281 14.41 19.57 7.09
C SER A 281 14.85 18.22 7.67
N LEU A 282 15.26 17.29 6.80
CA LEU A 282 15.81 15.99 7.24
C LEU A 282 17.08 16.15 8.09
N GLU A 283 17.92 17.13 7.74
CA GLU A 283 19.14 17.49 8.45
C GLU A 283 18.82 17.98 9.87
N GLN A 284 17.84 18.89 9.98
CA GLN A 284 17.39 19.41 11.27
C GLN A 284 16.82 18.30 12.15
N ARG A 285 15.93 17.46 11.59
CA ARG A 285 15.38 16.31 12.30
C ARG A 285 16.48 15.36 12.79
N SER A 286 17.47 15.09 11.95
CA SER A 286 18.60 14.23 12.31
C SER A 286 19.43 14.83 13.45
N ALA A 287 19.74 16.13 13.39
CA ALA A 287 20.48 16.82 14.44
C ALA A 287 19.72 16.84 15.78
N VAL A 288 18.43 17.18 15.75
CA VAL A 288 17.54 17.16 16.93
C VAL A 288 17.47 15.76 17.52
N LEU A 289 17.34 14.72 16.68
CA LEU A 289 17.27 13.34 17.15
C LEU A 289 18.58 12.89 17.82
N THR A 290 19.75 13.28 17.28
CA THR A 290 21.05 13.01 17.91
C THR A 290 21.20 13.73 19.24
N GLU A 291 20.59 14.90 19.42
CA GLU A 291 20.58 15.59 20.71
C GLU A 291 19.65 14.88 21.71
N LEU A 292 18.44 14.51 21.29
CA LEU A 292 17.47 13.80 22.13
C LEU A 292 17.99 12.44 22.62
N GLU A 293 18.73 11.71 21.79
CA GLU A 293 19.35 10.43 22.17
C GLU A 293 20.25 10.57 23.41
N LYS A 294 20.98 11.69 23.55
CA LYS A 294 21.86 11.91 24.70
C LYS A 294 21.09 11.94 26.02
N SER A 295 19.86 12.42 25.99
CA SER A 295 18.95 12.44 27.15
C SER A 295 18.08 11.19 27.26
N ASP A 296 17.85 10.48 26.16
CA ASP A 296 16.96 9.33 26.07
C ASP A 296 17.57 8.23 25.19
N PRO A 297 18.37 7.33 25.79
CA PRO A 297 19.05 6.24 25.08
C PRO A 297 18.09 5.29 24.34
N SER A 298 16.81 5.25 24.73
CA SER A 298 15.79 4.45 24.05
C SER A 298 15.56 4.86 22.60
N LEU A 299 16.04 6.04 22.17
CA LEU A 299 15.94 6.53 20.79
C LEU A 299 17.07 6.08 19.86
N SER A 300 18.13 5.45 20.38
CA SER A 300 19.32 5.04 19.60
C SER A 300 19.00 4.24 18.34
N GLY A 301 18.04 3.31 18.43
CA GLY A 301 17.55 2.52 17.29
C GLY A 301 16.94 3.33 16.14
N ALA A 302 16.43 4.54 16.41
CA ALA A 302 15.88 5.43 15.37
C ALA A 302 16.97 6.12 14.54
N LEU A 303 18.17 6.33 15.09
CA LEU A 303 19.25 7.03 14.38
C LEU A 303 19.73 6.27 13.14
N PHE A 304 19.72 4.94 13.17
CA PHE A 304 20.04 4.10 12.02
C PHE A 304 19.13 4.37 10.80
N PHE A 305 17.92 4.87 11.02
CA PHE A 305 16.92 5.13 9.98
C PHE A 305 16.67 6.61 9.72
N SER A 306 17.37 7.51 10.42
CA SER A 306 17.25 8.97 10.27
C SER A 306 17.48 9.44 8.83
N ASN A 307 18.34 8.73 8.08
CA ASN A 307 18.68 8.99 6.69
C ASN A 307 17.63 8.53 5.66
N ILE A 308 16.59 7.80 6.10
CA ILE A 308 15.61 7.18 5.21
C ILE A 308 14.21 7.67 5.58
N HIS A 309 13.59 7.05 6.59
CA HIS A 309 12.25 7.37 7.09
C HIS A 309 11.95 6.65 8.41
N LEU A 310 10.95 7.13 9.14
CA LEU A 310 10.56 6.57 10.44
C LEU A 310 9.63 5.35 10.38
N HIS A 311 9.48 4.69 9.21
CA HIS A 311 8.66 3.48 9.04
C HIS A 311 7.21 3.61 9.58
N ASN A 312 6.67 4.83 9.51
CA ASN A 312 5.28 5.14 9.80
C ASN A 312 4.96 6.48 9.13
N GLU A 313 4.03 6.47 8.20
CA GLU A 313 3.70 7.63 7.37
C GLU A 313 3.17 8.81 8.17
N VAL A 314 2.42 8.56 9.24
CA VAL A 314 1.89 9.62 10.11
C VAL A 314 3.01 10.26 10.92
N MET A 315 3.86 9.45 11.58
CA MET A 315 4.94 9.96 12.42
C MET A 315 6.02 10.66 11.60
N ASP A 316 6.37 10.10 10.44
CA ASP A 316 7.33 10.72 9.55
C ASP A 316 6.78 12.04 8.97
N THR A 317 5.51 12.06 8.55
CA THR A 317 4.84 13.28 8.10
C THR A 317 4.76 14.32 9.22
N PHE A 318 4.44 13.93 10.44
CA PHE A 318 4.40 14.85 11.58
C PHE A 318 5.77 15.47 11.85
N SER A 319 6.83 14.65 11.87
CA SER A 319 8.20 15.13 12.11
C SER A 319 8.69 16.11 11.04
N LEU A 320 8.45 15.84 9.75
CA LEU A 320 9.03 16.64 8.67
C LEU A 320 8.11 17.76 8.17
N LYS A 321 6.80 17.50 8.14
CA LYS A 321 5.80 18.34 7.48
C LYS A 321 4.84 18.97 8.49
N GLY A 322 5.02 18.69 9.79
CA GLY A 322 4.24 19.27 10.87
C GLY A 322 2.79 18.83 10.90
N VAL A 323 1.99 19.56 11.68
CA VAL A 323 0.56 19.31 11.85
C VAL A 323 -0.20 19.44 10.53
N THR A 324 0.19 20.39 9.67
CA THR A 324 -0.44 20.62 8.37
C THR A 324 -0.28 19.41 7.44
N GLY A 325 0.90 18.80 7.40
CA GLY A 325 1.14 17.57 6.66
C GLY A 325 0.23 16.42 7.13
N VAL A 326 0.10 16.25 8.46
CA VAL A 326 -0.75 15.19 9.04
C VAL A 326 -2.22 15.42 8.71
N ILE A 327 -2.70 16.66 8.81
CA ILE A 327 -4.08 17.00 8.44
C ILE A 327 -4.35 16.63 6.97
N LEU A 328 -3.45 16.97 6.05
CA LEU A 328 -3.59 16.63 4.63
C LEU A 328 -3.55 15.12 4.38
N LEU A 329 -2.70 14.38 5.10
CA LEU A 329 -2.66 12.92 5.03
C LEU A 329 -3.98 12.28 5.52
N LEU A 330 -4.51 12.76 6.65
CA LEU A 330 -5.79 12.29 7.18
C LEU A 330 -6.95 12.64 6.25
N ILE A 331 -6.94 13.82 5.64
CA ILE A 331 -7.92 14.19 4.60
C ILE A 331 -7.81 13.23 3.41
N LEU A 332 -6.61 12.87 2.96
CA LEU A 332 -6.42 11.88 1.90
C LEU A 332 -7.02 10.51 2.26
N TYR A 333 -6.67 9.98 3.43
CA TYR A 333 -7.16 8.67 3.90
C TYR A 333 -8.68 8.66 4.06
N THR A 334 -9.24 9.67 4.74
CA THR A 334 -10.68 9.78 4.96
C THR A 334 -11.44 10.02 3.66
N SER A 335 -10.89 10.79 2.72
CA SER A 335 -11.49 11.00 1.40
C SER A 335 -11.56 9.71 0.59
N ALA A 336 -10.49 8.90 0.59
CA ALA A 336 -10.48 7.61 -0.09
C ALA A 336 -11.55 6.67 0.47
N VAL A 337 -11.64 6.56 1.80
CA VAL A 337 -12.66 5.75 2.48
C VAL A 337 -14.07 6.30 2.19
N TYR A 338 -14.29 7.60 2.38
CA TYR A 338 -15.59 8.23 2.16
C TYR A 338 -16.11 8.01 0.73
N ILE A 339 -15.27 8.24 -0.28
CA ILE A 339 -15.65 8.05 -1.68
C ILE A 339 -15.92 6.57 -1.98
N SER A 340 -15.12 5.65 -1.45
CA SER A 340 -15.37 4.22 -1.63
C SER A 340 -16.73 3.79 -1.06
N LEU A 341 -17.11 4.28 0.11
CA LEU A 341 -18.41 4.00 0.73
C LEU A 341 -19.55 4.66 -0.04
N LYS A 342 -19.38 5.93 -0.42
CA LYS A 342 -20.39 6.70 -1.17
C LYS A 342 -20.71 6.06 -2.53
N GLN A 343 -19.69 5.57 -3.23
CA GLN A 343 -19.85 4.87 -4.50
C GLN A 343 -20.20 3.38 -4.34
N LYS A 344 -20.23 2.85 -3.10
CA LYS A 344 -20.34 1.41 -2.82
C LYS A 344 -19.27 0.59 -3.55
N ASN A 345 -18.09 1.17 -3.76
CA ASN A 345 -16.95 0.52 -4.41
C ASN A 345 -16.12 -0.23 -3.36
N ILE A 346 -16.44 -1.52 -3.17
CA ILE A 346 -15.80 -2.39 -2.18
C ILE A 346 -14.30 -2.56 -2.46
N LEU A 347 -13.90 -2.73 -3.74
CA LEU A 347 -12.50 -2.86 -4.09
C LEU A 347 -11.71 -1.60 -3.70
N MET A 348 -12.25 -0.43 -4.00
CA MET A 348 -11.63 0.84 -3.61
C MET A 348 -11.50 0.96 -2.09
N LEU A 349 -12.50 0.52 -1.33
CA LEU A 349 -12.48 0.53 0.14
C LEU A 349 -11.34 -0.34 0.67
N VAL A 350 -11.18 -1.55 0.14
CA VAL A 350 -10.14 -2.50 0.57
C VAL A 350 -8.74 -2.05 0.13
N VAL A 351 -8.60 -1.44 -1.06
CA VAL A 351 -7.34 -0.83 -1.51
C VAL A 351 -6.98 0.38 -0.64
N ALA A 352 -7.94 1.25 -0.30
CA ALA A 352 -7.72 2.35 0.62
C ALA A 352 -7.32 1.83 2.01
N GLY A 353 -7.99 0.77 2.49
CA GLY A 353 -7.63 0.08 3.73
C GLY A 353 -6.20 -0.47 3.72
N ALA A 354 -5.74 -1.05 2.60
CA ALA A 354 -4.35 -1.48 2.43
C ALA A 354 -3.36 -0.32 2.49
N ILE A 355 -3.65 0.80 1.80
CA ILE A 355 -2.80 2.00 1.84
C ILE A 355 -2.68 2.53 3.27
N ILE A 356 -3.79 2.61 4.00
CA ILE A 356 -3.81 3.08 5.39
C ILE A 356 -3.05 2.10 6.30
N ALA A 357 -3.35 0.81 6.23
CA ALA A 357 -2.72 -0.19 7.10
C ALA A 357 -1.20 -0.25 6.91
N TYR A 358 -0.73 -0.22 5.66
CA TYR A 358 0.69 -0.22 5.35
C TYR A 358 1.35 1.15 5.57
N GLY A 359 0.64 2.27 5.41
CA GLY A 359 1.13 3.59 5.79
C GLY A 359 1.26 3.77 7.31
N LEU A 360 0.45 3.08 8.11
CA LEU A 360 0.61 3.07 9.57
C LEU A 360 1.75 2.15 10.03
N SER A 361 2.05 1.09 9.28
CA SER A 361 3.13 0.15 9.60
C SER A 361 4.47 0.51 8.98
N ASP A 362 4.47 1.30 7.90
CA ASP A 362 5.61 1.60 7.05
C ASP A 362 5.31 2.87 6.22
N MET A 363 5.89 3.01 5.01
CA MET A 363 5.81 4.24 4.20
C MET A 363 5.42 3.97 2.74
N VAL A 364 4.15 3.64 2.47
CA VAL A 364 3.69 3.29 1.12
C VAL A 364 3.68 4.48 0.14
N LEU A 365 3.42 5.70 0.61
CA LEU A 365 3.38 6.89 -0.26
C LEU A 365 4.74 7.60 -0.38
N TYR A 366 5.81 7.03 0.18
CA TYR A 366 7.16 7.58 0.14
C TYR A 366 7.96 7.11 -1.07
N SER A 367 8.13 5.80 -1.23
CA SER A 367 9.07 5.27 -2.22
C SER A 367 8.51 5.39 -3.62
N LYS A 368 9.38 5.61 -4.61
CA LYS A 368 9.00 5.80 -6.01
C LYS A 368 8.14 4.65 -6.55
N ALA A 369 8.51 3.41 -6.24
CA ALA A 369 7.81 2.23 -6.72
C ALA A 369 6.54 1.92 -5.93
N GLU A 370 6.57 2.02 -4.59
CA GLU A 370 5.40 1.71 -3.75
C GLU A 370 4.28 2.72 -3.93
N SER A 371 4.63 4.02 -3.99
CA SER A 371 3.67 5.07 -4.26
C SER A 371 3.05 4.91 -5.66
N LEU A 372 3.84 4.55 -6.67
CA LEU A 372 3.31 4.29 -8.01
C LEU A 372 2.31 3.13 -8.00
N ILE A 373 2.66 2.00 -7.36
CA ILE A 373 1.84 0.79 -7.40
C ILE A 373 0.54 0.99 -6.60
N SER A 374 0.60 1.65 -5.44
CA SER A 374 -0.61 2.00 -4.68
C SER A 374 -1.51 2.96 -5.46
N MET A 375 -0.95 3.95 -6.15
CA MET A 375 -1.71 4.87 -7.00
C MET A 375 -2.34 4.18 -8.22
N LEU A 376 -1.61 3.27 -8.87
CA LEU A 376 -2.14 2.44 -9.93
C LEU A 376 -3.28 1.55 -9.41
N ALA A 377 -3.14 0.98 -8.22
CA ALA A 377 -4.20 0.17 -7.61
C ALA A 377 -5.48 0.97 -7.36
N LEU A 378 -5.36 2.21 -6.87
CA LEU A 378 -6.50 3.12 -6.75
C LEU A 378 -7.14 3.41 -8.12
N CYS A 379 -6.34 3.71 -9.15
CA CYS A 379 -6.85 3.95 -10.50
C CYS A 379 -7.61 2.73 -11.05
N PHE A 380 -7.03 1.54 -10.92
CA PHE A 380 -7.66 0.29 -11.37
C PHE A 380 -8.89 -0.10 -10.53
N ALA A 381 -8.98 0.31 -9.26
CA ALA A 381 -10.18 0.11 -8.46
C ALA A 381 -11.40 0.85 -9.00
N PHE A 382 -11.22 1.99 -9.66
CA PHE A 382 -12.29 2.68 -10.40
C PHE A 382 -12.64 1.98 -11.72
N ILE A 383 -11.67 1.33 -12.36
CA ILE A 383 -11.88 0.64 -13.66
C ILE A 383 -12.57 -0.71 -13.50
N LEU A 384 -12.16 -1.48 -12.47
CA LEU A 384 -12.70 -2.80 -12.16
C LEU A 384 -14.01 -2.74 -11.37
N PHE A 385 -14.49 -1.54 -11.06
CA PHE A 385 -15.80 -1.33 -10.45
C PHE A 385 -16.90 -1.87 -11.38
N PRO A 386 -17.70 -2.85 -10.94
CA PRO A 386 -18.84 -3.32 -11.74
C PRO A 386 -19.89 -2.20 -11.78
N GLY A 387 -20.10 -1.61 -12.96
CA GLY A 387 -21.01 -0.46 -13.20
C GLY A 387 -22.49 -0.66 -12.82
N THR A 388 -22.83 -1.84 -12.31
CA THR A 388 -24.09 -2.15 -11.65
C THR A 388 -23.77 -3.18 -10.58
N MET A 389 -24.12 -2.94 -9.31
CA MET A 389 -24.30 -4.05 -8.36
C MET A 389 -25.43 -4.92 -8.90
N ARG A 390 -25.11 -5.83 -9.83
CA ARG A 390 -25.94 -6.98 -10.09
C ARG A 390 -25.68 -7.90 -8.92
N GLU A 391 -26.60 -7.90 -7.97
CA GLU A 391 -26.72 -8.98 -7.02
C GLU A 391 -26.56 -10.29 -7.80
N GLN A 392 -25.51 -11.04 -7.49
CA GLN A 392 -25.34 -12.38 -8.02
C GLN A 392 -26.36 -13.26 -7.30
N SER A 393 -27.63 -13.12 -7.69
CA SER A 393 -28.66 -14.14 -7.49
C SER A 393 -28.29 -15.30 -8.41
N HIS A 394 -27.37 -16.13 -7.92
CA HIS A 394 -27.22 -17.47 -8.44
C HIS A 394 -28.38 -18.29 -7.87
N GLU A 395 -29.44 -18.40 -8.68
CA GLU A 395 -30.19 -19.65 -8.77
C GLU A 395 -29.38 -20.67 -9.57
#